data_AF-A3TH13-F1
#
_entry.id   AF-A3TH13-F1
#
_cell.length_a   1.000
_cell.length_b   1.000
_cell.length_c   1.000
_cell.angle_alpha   90.00
_cell.angle_beta   90.00
_cell.angle_gamma   90.00
#
_symmetry.space_group_name_H-M   'P 1'
#
loop_
_entity.id
_entity.type
_entity.pdbx_description
1 polymer ?
#
loop_
_entity_poly.entity_id
_entity_poly.type
_entity_poly.pdbx_seq_one_letter_code
_entity_poly.pdbx_strand_id
1 'polypeptide(L)'
;MLFFGWGRKSTQRQISASQVVAMSWSSFHLFFLFALGWGKRYSLATLTEQGWAQREITETDAKQLLGFDLDIPLWNRFGLLIAAAVGLVLIGGINLVAALAG
;
A
#
# COMPACT_ATOMS: atom_id res chain seq x y z
N MET A 1 1.86 12.16 19.60
CA MET A 1 2.49 12.98 18.55
C MET A 1 1.86 12.62 17.21
N LEU A 2 1.32 13.61 16.51
CA LEU A 2 0.81 13.47 15.14
C LEU A 2 2.00 13.34 14.18
N PHE A 3 2.42 12.10 13.91
CA PHE A 3 3.40 11.83 12.86
C PHE A 3 2.62 11.54 11.58
N PHE A 4 2.50 12.55 10.74
CA PHE A 4 2.12 12.34 9.34
C PHE A 4 3.40 12.27 8.51
N GLY A 5 3.39 11.49 7.43
CA GLY A 5 4.58 11.38 6.60
C GLY A 5 4.33 10.74 5.25
N TRP A 6 5.27 11.01 4.34
CA TRP A 6 5.38 10.35 3.04
C TRP A 6 6.46 9.29 3.13
N GLY A 7 6.22 8.14 2.51
CA GLY A 7 7.18 7.06 2.49
C GLY A 7 6.97 6.18 1.27
N ARG A 8 7.88 5.22 1.11
CA ARG A 8 7.76 4.17 0.12
C ARG A 8 7.83 2.83 0.84
N LYS A 9 6.89 1.94 0.54
CA LYS A 9 6.88 0.57 1.06
C LYS A 9 7.22 -0.39 -0.08
N SER A 10 7.72 -1.55 0.29
CA SER A 10 8.06 -2.62 -0.64
C SER A 10 7.64 -3.96 -0.05
N THR A 11 7.20 -4.86 -0.92
CA THR A 11 6.93 -6.27 -0.61
C THR A 11 7.63 -7.12 -1.65
N GLN A 12 8.13 -8.26 -1.23
CA GLN A 12 8.96 -9.12 -2.07
C GLN A 12 8.43 -10.55 -2.02
N ARG A 13 8.48 -11.24 -3.15
CA ARG A 13 8.12 -12.66 -3.26
C ARG A 13 9.18 -13.38 -4.07
N GLN A 14 9.72 -14.43 -3.47
CA GLN A 14 10.71 -15.27 -4.10
C GLN A 14 10.04 -16.17 -5.14
N ILE A 15 10.60 -16.20 -6.35
CA ILE A 15 10.20 -17.14 -7.42
C ILE A 15 11.09 -18.38 -7.36
N SER A 16 12.40 -18.17 -7.18
CA SER A 16 13.41 -19.24 -7.17
C SER A 16 14.57 -18.87 -6.24
N ALA A 17 15.56 -19.75 -6.09
CA ALA A 17 16.76 -19.48 -5.29
C ALA A 17 17.53 -18.22 -5.75
N SER A 18 17.39 -17.81 -7.02
CA SER A 18 18.09 -16.68 -7.61
C SER A 18 17.18 -15.55 -8.08
N GLN A 19 15.85 -15.66 -7.94
CA GLN A 19 14.92 -14.65 -8.46
C GLN A 19 13.84 -14.25 -7.45
N VAL A 20 13.59 -12.95 -7.38
CA VAL A 20 12.60 -12.32 -6.50
C VAL A 20 11.84 -11.26 -7.28
N VAL A 21 10.51 -11.27 -7.18
CA VAL A 21 9.67 -10.14 -7.62
C VAL A 21 9.49 -9.20 -6.45
N ALA A 22 9.82 -7.93 -6.66
CA ALA A 22 9.55 -6.86 -5.72
C ALA A 22 8.45 -5.95 -6.26
N MET A 23 7.48 -5.62 -5.40
CA MET A 23 6.52 -4.55 -5.66
C MET A 23 6.77 -3.44 -4.66
N SER A 24 6.92 -2.22 -5.16
CA SER A 24 7.03 -1.01 -4.34
C SER A 24 5.88 -0.05 -4.61
N TRP A 25 5.47 0.72 -3.60
CA TRP A 25 4.41 1.71 -3.72
C TRP A 25 4.69 2.90 -2.81
N SER A 26 4.23 4.07 -3.23
CA SER A 26 4.22 5.28 -2.41
C SER A 26 3.13 5.16 -1.35
N SER A 27 3.37 5.67 -0.16
CA SER A 27 2.39 5.70 0.91
C SER A 27 2.42 7.03 1.66
N PHE A 28 1.24 7.58 1.93
CA PHE A 28 1.03 8.59 2.95
C PHE A 28 0.44 7.92 4.18
N HIS A 29 0.80 8.40 5.36
CA HIS A 29 0.23 7.91 6.61
C HIS A 29 -0.09 9.06 7.55
N LEU A 30 -1.20 8.91 8.26
CA LEU A 30 -1.64 9.77 9.35
C LEU A 30 -1.59 8.91 10.62
N PHE A 31 -0.63 9.22 11.50
CA PHE A 31 -0.19 8.29 12.56
C PHE A 31 0.35 6.97 12.00
N PHE A 32 0.79 6.08 12.89
CA PHE A 32 1.33 4.78 12.51
C PHE A 32 0.27 3.82 11.94
N LEU A 33 -1.03 4.11 12.12
CA LEU A 33 -2.12 3.19 11.83
C LEU A 33 -2.82 3.47 10.49
N PHE A 34 -3.07 4.73 10.13
CA PHE A 34 -3.86 5.05 8.94
C PHE A 34 -2.95 5.35 7.76
N ALA A 35 -2.98 4.50 6.75
CA ALA A 35 -2.18 4.68 5.55
C ALA A 35 -3.06 4.71 4.28
N LEU A 36 -2.57 5.42 3.28
CA LEU A 36 -3.05 5.43 1.91
C LEU A 36 -1.86 5.16 1.00
N GLY A 37 -1.98 4.21 0.08
CA GLY A 37 -0.91 3.74 -0.79
C GLY A 37 -1.30 3.75 -2.25
N TRP A 38 -0.40 4.21 -3.12
CA TRP A 38 -0.63 4.34 -4.57
C TRP A 38 0.68 4.21 -5.36
N GLY A 39 0.57 4.19 -6.70
CA GLY A 39 1.73 4.20 -7.60
C GLY A 39 2.55 2.92 -7.54
N LYS A 40 1.93 1.77 -7.83
CA LYS A 40 2.60 0.46 -7.85
C LYS A 40 3.71 0.43 -8.91
N ARG A 41 4.88 -0.07 -8.53
CA ARG A 41 5.99 -0.39 -9.45
C ARG A 41 6.50 -1.78 -9.15
N TYR A 42 6.69 -2.57 -10.20
CA TYR A 42 7.14 -3.95 -10.12
C TYR A 42 8.54 -4.08 -10.69
N SER A 43 9.39 -4.86 -10.03
CA SER A 43 10.71 -5.21 -10.53
C SER A 43 11.03 -6.68 -10.29
N LEU A 44 11.79 -7.26 -11.21
CA LEU A 44 12.39 -8.57 -11.05
C LEU A 44 13.85 -8.38 -10.63
N ALA A 45 14.20 -8.89 -9.46
CA ALA A 45 15.56 -8.98 -8.97
C ALA A 45 16.10 -10.38 -9.28
N THR A 46 17.23 -10.46 -9.99
CA THR A 46 17.95 -11.70 -10.28
C THR A 46 19.33 -11.64 -9.65
N LEU A 47 19.70 -12.70 -8.93
CA LEU A 47 21.03 -12.87 -8.35
C LEU A 47 22.00 -13.30 -9.45
N THR A 48 23.02 -12.47 -9.70
CA THR A 48 24.15 -12.76 -10.59
C THR A 48 25.43 -12.94 -9.78
N GLU A 49 26.52 -13.34 -10.43
CA GLU A 49 27.84 -13.48 -9.80
C GLU A 49 28.35 -12.17 -9.17
N GLN A 50 27.89 -11.02 -9.69
CA GLN A 50 28.28 -9.68 -9.23
C GLN A 50 27.29 -9.08 -8.21
N GLY A 51 26.19 -9.78 -7.90
CA GLY A 51 25.16 -9.33 -6.94
C GLY A 51 23.75 -9.28 -7.54
N TRP A 52 22.87 -8.49 -6.94
CA TRP A 52 21.47 -8.40 -7.37
C TRP A 52 21.31 -7.42 -8.54
N ALA A 53 20.94 -7.94 -9.71
CA ALA A 53 20.49 -7.14 -10.84
C ALA A 53 18.97 -6.93 -10.77
N GLN A 54 18.50 -5.71 -10.99
CA GLN A 54 17.07 -5.38 -11.00
C GLN A 54 16.62 -4.90 -12.37
N ARG A 55 15.45 -5.36 -12.82
CA ARG A 55 14.79 -4.89 -14.05
C ARG A 55 13.33 -4.58 -13.75
N GLU A 56 12.82 -3.46 -14.25
CA GLU A 56 11.39 -3.16 -14.16
C GLU A 56 10.58 -4.12 -15.03
N ILE A 57 9.44 -4.55 -14.49
CA ILE A 57 8.48 -5.43 -15.16
C ILE A 57 7.08 -4.87 -15.03
N THR A 58 6.16 -5.34 -15.86
CA THR A 58 4.75 -4.95 -15.73
C THR A 58 4.05 -5.73 -14.63
N GLU A 59 2.89 -5.26 -14.20
CA GLU A 59 2.01 -6.00 -13.27
C GLU A 59 1.59 -7.35 -13.86
N THR A 60 1.31 -7.39 -15.16
CA THR A 60 0.97 -8.63 -15.88
C THR A 60 2.12 -9.63 -15.84
N ASP A 61 3.36 -9.18 -16.07
CA ASP A 61 4.54 -10.06 -15.99
C ASP A 61 4.74 -10.58 -14.57
N ALA A 62 4.58 -9.71 -13.56
CA ALA A 62 4.69 -10.11 -12.16
C ALA A 62 3.64 -11.18 -11.79
N LYS A 63 2.41 -11.02 -12.27
CA LYS A 63 1.33 -12.00 -12.08
C LYS A 63 1.63 -13.33 -12.79
N GLN A 64 2.14 -13.27 -14.03
CA GLN A 64 2.51 -14.48 -14.78
C GLN A 64 3.64 -15.25 -14.08
N LEU A 65 4.62 -14.55 -13.52
CA LEU A 65 5.75 -15.16 -12.82
C LEU A 65 5.36 -15.76 -11.46
N LEU A 66 4.44 -15.13 -10.73
CA LEU A 66 4.04 -15.54 -9.38
C LEU A 66 2.83 -16.48 -9.35
N GLY A 67 1.98 -16.45 -10.38
CA GLY A 67 0.71 -17.17 -10.41
C GLY A 67 -0.41 -16.53 -9.58
N PHE A 68 -0.14 -15.40 -8.91
CA PHE A 68 -1.12 -14.63 -8.13
C PHE A 68 -0.81 -13.13 -8.20
N ASP A 69 -1.78 -12.32 -7.79
CA ASP A 69 -1.63 -10.86 -7.76
C ASP A 69 -0.82 -10.42 -6.54
N LEU A 70 0.34 -9.81 -6.79
CA LEU A 70 1.08 -9.11 -5.75
C LEU A 70 0.56 -7.68 -5.68
N ASP A 71 -0.14 -7.37 -4.59
CA ASP A 71 -0.87 -6.10 -4.49
C ASP A 71 -0.71 -5.40 -3.14
N ILE A 72 -1.06 -4.11 -3.10
CA ILE A 72 -1.00 -3.33 -1.87
C ILE A 72 -2.03 -3.89 -0.87
N PRO A 73 -1.62 -4.20 0.38
CA PRO A 73 -2.56 -4.66 1.41
C PRO A 73 -3.75 -3.70 1.56
N LEU A 74 -4.98 -4.24 1.68
CA LEU A 74 -6.22 -3.45 1.73
C LEU A 74 -6.18 -2.32 2.75
N TRP A 75 -5.64 -2.57 3.94
CA TRP A 75 -5.52 -1.55 4.97
C TRP A 75 -4.60 -0.39 4.58
N ASN A 76 -3.52 -0.65 3.84
CA ASN A 76 -2.66 0.40 3.32
C ASN A 76 -3.30 1.16 2.15
N ARG A 77 -4.33 0.62 1.51
CA ARG A 77 -5.08 1.30 0.43
C ARG A 77 -6.19 2.17 0.96
N PHE A 78 -6.93 1.68 1.95
CA PHE A 78 -8.18 2.30 2.37
C PHE A 78 -8.19 2.72 3.83
N GLY A 79 -7.20 2.37 4.64
CA GLY A 79 -7.20 2.64 6.09
C GLY A 79 -7.43 4.11 6.41
N LEU A 80 -6.77 5.01 5.67
CA LEU A 80 -7.00 6.45 5.82
C LEU A 80 -8.38 6.90 5.33
N LEU A 81 -8.89 6.33 4.23
CA LEU A 81 -10.20 6.69 3.67
C LEU A 81 -11.33 6.22 4.57
N ILE A 82 -11.22 5.01 5.14
CA ILE A 82 -12.16 4.46 6.12
C ILE A 82 -12.18 5.34 7.36
N ALA A 83 -11.01 5.73 7.88
CA ALA A 83 -10.93 6.62 9.04
C ALA A 83 -11.59 7.97 8.76
N ALA A 84 -11.36 8.56 7.58
CA ALA A 84 -11.98 9.81 7.17
C ALA A 84 -13.52 9.67 7.06
N ALA A 85 -14.00 8.59 6.44
CA ALA A 85 -15.44 8.34 6.29
C ALA A 85 -16.13 8.18 7.66
N VAL A 86 -15.54 7.39 8.57
CA VAL A 86 -16.07 7.22 9.94
C VAL A 86 -16.08 8.56 10.69
N GLY A 87 -15.00 9.35 10.60
CA GLY A 87 -14.95 10.68 11.20
C GLY A 87 -16.06 11.60 10.70
N LEU A 88 -16.31 11.64 9.39
CA LEU A 88 -17.37 12.45 8.79
C LEU A 88 -18.76 12.00 9.24
N VAL A 89 -19.03 10.70 9.29
CA VAL A 89 -20.32 10.16 9.76
C VAL A 89 -20.57 10.50 11.22
N LEU A 90 -19.56 10.38 12.08
CA LEU A 90 -19.67 10.72 13.50
C LEU A 90 -19.95 12.22 13.68
N ILE A 91 -19.21 13.09 13.00
CA ILE A 91 -19.41 14.54 13.07
C ILE A 91 -20.81 14.92 12.54
N GLY A 92 -21.20 14.39 11.37
CA GLY A 92 -22.51 14.63 10.78
C GLY A 92 -23.66 14.14 11.66
N GLY A 93 -23.54 12.94 12.22
CA GLY A 93 -24.52 12.36 13.13
C GLY A 93 -24.68 13.16 14.42
N ILE A 94 -23.57 13.63 15.01
CA ILE A 94 -23.60 14.52 16.18
C ILE A 94 -24.37 15.81 15.86
N ASN A 95 -24.07 16.44 14.73
CA ASN A 95 -24.76 17.65 14.30
C ASN A 95 -26.26 17.43 14.05
N LEU A 96 -26.63 16.29 13.46
CA LEU A 96 -28.03 15.93 13.22
C LEU A 96 -28.79 15.70 14.53
N VAL A 97 -28.20 14.99 15.49
CA VAL A 97 -28.79 14.77 16.82
C VAL A 97 -28.98 16.10 17.55
N ALA A 98 -27.97 16.98 17.51
CA ALA A 98 -28.07 18.31 18.11
C ALA A 98 -29.20 19.15 17.49
N ALA A 99 -29.39 19.06 16.17
CA ALA A 99 -30.46 19.79 15.46
C ALA A 99 -31.88 19.24 15.75
N LEU A 100 -32.01 17.96 16.09
CA LEU A 100 -33.30 17.34 16.44
C LEU A 100 -33.66 17.48 17.93
N ALA A 101 -32.70 17.85 18.78
CA ALA A 101 -32.87 17.96 20.23
C ALA A 101 -33.10 19.40 20.73
N GLY A 102 -33.03 20.41 19.85
CA GLY A 102 -33.32 21.82 20.14
C GLY A 102 -34.64 22.25 19.52
#